data_AF-A0AA42U234-F1
#
_entry.id   AF-A0AA42U234-F1
#
_cell.length_a   1.000
_cell.length_b   1.000
_cell.length_c   1.000
_cell.angle_alpha   90.00
_cell.angle_beta   90.00
_cell.angle_gamma   90.00
#
_symmetry.space_group_name_H-M   'P 1'
#
loop_
_entity.id
_entity.type
_entity.pdbx_description
1 polymer ?
#
loop_
_entity_poly.entity_id
_entity_poly.type
_entity_poly.pdbx_seq_one_letter_code
_entity_poly.pdbx_strand_id
1 'polypeptide(L)'
;MSIWTIMLAGLSCVLAGCTPHGQDKHDLDAYRNGPPACSAGGYLAALDDPARVAYLRGALQVRPRSPCIAELLAAQPPALLPVARQAILDGGERSDLSLLVGAVAMKVDRGEITAAQVDALQLQAACTDSPGAPAQCAEQLQRLRQALQELEDPSSRVLTQKSKVRLSDASATRRVEATLAMRTADAPAASGVACGGTTSPCREVTHLELRVDGQPVPVAYSVYRDLFDLHRGTLKADAGGGVLDLQGGDASESYNVRIRFDAQRVLSRQMYVGTAQDDLLQETVYHKVIYE
;
A
#
# COMPACT_ATOMS: atom_id res chain seq x y z
N MET A 1 51.67 13.24 53.20
CA MET A 1 50.28 13.66 53.45
C MET A 1 49.63 13.89 52.12
N SER A 2 48.74 12.97 51.73
CA SER A 2 47.84 13.07 50.58
C SER A 2 46.82 14.18 50.79
N ILE A 3 46.21 14.66 49.68
CA ILE A 3 44.80 15.08 49.48
C ILE A 3 44.75 16.33 48.54
N TRP A 4 43.98 16.48 47.45
CA TRP A 4 43.00 15.70 46.68
C TRP A 4 43.04 16.21 45.21
N THR A 5 42.98 15.30 44.25
CA THR A 5 42.73 15.57 42.82
C THR A 5 41.29 15.13 42.55
N ILE A 6 40.36 16.05 42.25
CA ILE A 6 38.97 15.71 41.93
C ILE A 6 38.42 16.53 40.75
N MET A 7 37.92 15.74 39.79
CA MET A 7 36.88 15.97 38.77
C MET A 7 37.09 17.03 37.69
N LEU A 8 37.64 16.57 36.57
CA LEU A 8 37.40 17.08 35.23
C LEU A 8 37.12 15.88 34.30
N ALA A 9 35.93 15.30 34.42
CA ALA A 9 35.39 14.34 33.44
C ALA A 9 33.90 14.17 33.70
N GLY A 10 33.06 14.90 32.99
CA GLY A 10 31.62 14.69 33.08
C GLY A 10 30.80 15.85 32.55
N LEU A 11 31.02 16.29 31.31
CA LEU A 11 30.05 17.13 30.61
C LEU A 11 30.32 17.17 29.10
N SER A 12 29.99 16.11 28.36
CA SER A 12 29.88 16.14 26.88
C SER A 12 29.21 14.87 26.37
N CYS A 13 27.89 14.72 26.56
CA CYS A 13 27.03 13.88 25.71
C CYS A 13 25.55 14.08 26.05
N VAL A 14 25.10 15.33 26.15
CA VAL A 14 23.67 15.65 26.22
C VAL A 14 23.42 16.61 25.06
N LEU A 15 22.54 16.22 24.13
CA LEU A 15 22.00 16.99 22.98
C LEU A 15 22.46 16.62 21.56
N ALA A 16 23.22 15.54 21.34
CA ALA A 16 23.29 14.90 20.03
C ALA A 16 22.78 13.46 20.17
N GLY A 17 21.66 13.15 19.52
CA GLY A 17 21.00 11.84 19.56
C GLY A 17 21.93 10.71 19.14
N CYS A 18 22.63 10.14 20.11
CA CYS A 18 23.31 8.87 19.96
C CYS A 18 22.21 7.80 19.99
N THR A 19 21.61 7.52 18.84
CA THR A 19 20.94 6.23 18.67
C THR A 19 21.98 5.15 18.97
N PRO A 20 21.67 4.15 19.81
CA PRO A 20 22.63 3.11 20.14
C PRO A 20 23.00 2.38 18.85
N HIS A 21 24.24 2.56 18.41
CA HIS A 21 24.78 2.11 17.12
C HIS A 21 24.58 0.60 16.84
N GLY A 22 24.23 -0.19 17.86
CA GLY A 22 23.89 -1.62 17.73
C GLY A 22 22.46 -1.92 17.31
N GLN A 23 21.50 -1.01 17.51
CA GLN A 23 20.08 -1.27 17.24
C GLN A 23 19.77 -1.23 15.74
N ASP A 24 20.42 -0.34 14.98
CA ASP A 24 20.29 -0.28 13.52
C ASP A 24 20.82 -1.55 12.84
N LYS A 25 21.90 -2.13 13.37
CA LYS A 25 22.45 -3.38 12.84
C LYS A 25 21.46 -4.54 13.00
N HIS A 26 20.84 -4.65 14.18
CA HIS A 26 19.85 -5.70 14.43
C HIS A 26 18.67 -5.61 13.46
N ASP A 27 18.14 -4.41 13.25
CA ASP A 27 16.99 -4.19 12.37
C ASP A 27 17.34 -4.44 10.89
N LEU A 28 18.53 -3.98 10.45
CA LEU A 28 19.03 -4.27 9.09
C LEU A 28 19.29 -5.77 8.87
N ASP A 29 19.85 -6.47 9.85
CA ASP A 29 20.07 -7.91 9.76
C ASP A 29 18.73 -8.67 9.72
N ALA A 30 17.74 -8.25 10.50
CA ALA A 30 16.38 -8.82 10.44
C ALA A 30 15.75 -8.66 9.05
N TYR A 31 15.94 -7.51 8.39
CA TYR A 31 15.47 -7.31 7.01
C TYR A 31 16.26 -8.15 6.00
N ARG A 32 17.59 -8.17 6.08
CA ARG A 32 18.46 -8.90 5.15
C ARG A 32 18.29 -10.42 5.20
N ASN A 33 17.93 -10.94 6.37
CA ASN A 33 17.66 -12.36 6.56
C ASN A 33 16.23 -12.76 6.17
N GLY A 34 15.35 -11.78 5.86
CA GLY A 34 14.00 -12.03 5.37
C GLY A 34 13.90 -11.86 3.84
N PRO A 35 12.75 -12.23 3.25
CA PRO A 35 12.47 -11.87 1.87
C PRO A 35 12.36 -10.34 1.76
N PRO A 36 12.60 -9.72 0.60
CA PRO A 36 12.36 -8.30 0.36
C PRO A 36 10.91 -7.88 0.51
N ALA A 37 10.76 -6.57 0.76
CA ALA A 37 9.53 -5.94 1.19
C ALA A 37 8.30 -6.29 0.33
N CYS A 38 8.43 -6.42 -0.99
CA CYS A 38 7.28 -6.64 -1.89
C CYS A 38 6.72 -8.05 -1.83
N SER A 39 7.48 -8.99 -1.27
CA SER A 39 7.08 -10.39 -1.09
C SER A 39 6.96 -10.78 0.38
N ALA A 40 7.16 -9.85 1.31
CA ALA A 40 7.29 -10.15 2.73
C ALA A 40 5.96 -10.31 3.47
N GLY A 41 4.80 -10.11 2.83
CA GLY A 41 3.49 -10.18 3.48
C GLY A 41 3.25 -11.49 4.24
N GLY A 42 3.48 -12.64 3.58
CA GLY A 42 3.33 -13.96 4.21
C GLY A 42 4.38 -14.23 5.28
N TYR A 43 5.61 -13.74 5.09
CA TYR A 43 6.69 -13.86 6.07
C TYR A 43 6.37 -13.08 7.36
N LEU A 44 5.94 -11.82 7.23
CA LEU A 44 5.61 -10.97 8.39
C LEU A 44 4.42 -11.48 9.19
N ALA A 45 3.45 -12.13 8.53
CA ALA A 45 2.30 -12.73 9.21
C ALA A 45 2.72 -13.86 10.18
N ALA A 46 3.85 -14.53 9.92
CA ALA A 46 4.36 -15.62 10.76
C ALA A 46 5.29 -15.13 11.89
N LEU A 47 5.80 -13.90 11.80
CA LEU A 47 6.66 -13.31 12.82
C LEU A 47 5.85 -12.81 14.03
N ASP A 48 6.46 -12.87 15.21
CA ASP A 48 5.98 -12.15 16.38
C ASP A 48 6.16 -10.63 16.21
N ASP A 49 5.53 -9.84 17.08
CA ASP A 49 5.55 -8.39 16.96
C ASP A 49 6.98 -7.80 17.04
N PRO A 50 7.87 -8.23 17.95
CA PRO A 50 9.26 -7.75 17.98
C PRO A 50 10.03 -8.02 16.68
N ALA A 51 10.00 -9.25 16.15
CA ALA A 51 10.71 -9.58 14.92
C ALA A 51 10.12 -8.86 13.70
N ARG A 52 8.79 -8.73 13.65
CA ARG A 52 8.10 -7.99 12.60
C ARG A 52 8.46 -6.50 12.63
N VAL A 53 8.54 -5.91 13.83
CA VAL A 53 9.00 -4.52 14.00
C VAL A 53 10.43 -4.36 13.53
N ALA A 54 11.35 -5.23 13.97
CA ALA A 54 12.75 -5.17 13.56
C ALA A 54 12.90 -5.25 12.03
N TYR A 55 12.17 -6.17 11.39
CA TYR A 55 12.14 -6.28 9.94
C TYR A 55 11.64 -5.01 9.26
N LEU A 56 10.52 -4.42 9.72
CA LEU A 56 9.96 -3.20 9.13
C LEU A 56 10.89 -2.00 9.29
N ARG A 57 11.57 -1.89 10.44
CA ARG A 57 12.60 -0.88 10.69
C ARG A 57 13.77 -1.03 9.72
N GLY A 58 14.29 -2.25 9.57
CA GLY A 58 15.35 -2.53 8.60
C GLY A 58 14.93 -2.21 7.16
N ALA A 59 13.70 -2.55 6.78
CA ALA A 59 13.15 -2.25 5.45
C ALA A 59 13.13 -0.74 5.15
N LEU A 60 12.82 0.09 6.15
CA LEU A 60 12.81 1.55 6.03
C LEU A 60 14.21 2.16 5.97
N GLN A 61 15.23 1.46 6.47
CA GLN A 61 16.62 1.93 6.47
C GLN A 61 17.37 1.58 5.16
N VAL A 62 16.96 0.55 4.42
CA VAL A 62 17.63 0.15 3.17
C VAL A 62 17.43 1.17 2.04
N ARG A 63 18.48 1.36 1.22
CA ARG A 63 18.50 2.23 0.03
C ARG A 63 19.07 1.47 -1.17
N PRO A 64 18.52 1.62 -2.39
CA PRO A 64 17.29 2.35 -2.72
C PRO A 64 16.06 1.69 -2.08
N ARG A 65 15.02 2.49 -1.81
CA ARG A 65 13.79 1.97 -1.20
C ARG A 65 13.01 1.10 -2.17
N SER A 66 12.38 0.08 -1.63
CA SER A 66 11.44 -0.72 -2.39
C SER A 66 10.14 0.05 -2.63
N PRO A 67 9.59 0.09 -3.86
CA PRO A 67 8.38 0.87 -4.19
C PRO A 67 7.13 0.41 -3.43
N CYS A 68 7.12 -0.82 -2.91
CA CYS A 68 6.00 -1.44 -2.21
C CYS A 68 6.02 -1.25 -0.68
N ILE A 69 6.96 -0.49 -0.10
CA ILE A 69 7.04 -0.31 1.35
C ILE A 69 5.72 0.24 1.92
N ALA A 70 5.08 1.19 1.24
CA ALA A 70 3.78 1.70 1.66
C ALA A 70 2.70 0.61 1.69
N GLU A 71 2.68 -0.30 0.71
CA GLU A 71 1.75 -1.43 0.66
C GLU A 71 2.03 -2.43 1.79
N LEU A 72 3.32 -2.69 2.04
CA LEU A 72 3.74 -3.57 3.13
C LEU A 72 3.29 -3.02 4.48
N LEU A 73 3.48 -1.71 4.73
CA LEU A 73 2.99 -1.01 5.92
C LEU A 73 1.46 -1.03 6.00
N ALA A 74 0.77 -0.81 4.89
CA ALA A 74 -0.68 -0.87 4.80
C ALA A 74 -1.25 -2.27 5.06
N ALA A 75 -0.48 -3.33 4.83
CA ALA A 75 -0.86 -4.70 5.14
C ALA A 75 -0.70 -5.07 6.62
N GLN A 76 0.01 -4.26 7.42
CA GLN A 76 0.25 -4.57 8.84
C GLN A 76 -0.96 -4.27 9.73
N PRO A 77 -1.08 -4.90 10.91
CA PRO A 77 -2.07 -4.50 11.91
C PRO A 77 -1.97 -3.01 12.25
N PRO A 78 -3.09 -2.30 12.48
CA PRO A 78 -3.08 -0.87 12.82
C PRO A 78 -2.19 -0.50 14.01
N ALA A 79 -2.03 -1.42 14.97
CA ALA A 79 -1.17 -1.25 16.14
C ALA A 79 0.32 -1.06 15.80
N LEU A 80 0.77 -1.41 14.59
CA LEU A 80 2.15 -1.25 14.15
C LEU A 80 2.42 0.09 13.45
N LEU A 81 1.39 0.84 13.08
CA LEU A 81 1.57 2.16 12.45
C LEU A 81 2.29 3.17 13.35
N PRO A 82 2.02 3.26 14.67
CA PRO A 82 2.81 4.11 15.58
C PRO A 82 4.28 3.69 15.65
N VAL A 83 4.55 2.37 15.60
CA VAL A 83 5.92 1.85 15.65
C VAL A 83 6.67 2.18 14.37
N ALA A 84 6.02 2.05 13.20
CA ALA A 84 6.57 2.46 11.91
C ALA A 84 6.84 3.97 11.87
N ARG A 85 5.93 4.81 12.39
CA ARG A 85 6.17 6.25 12.55
C ARG A 85 7.42 6.51 13.37
N GLN A 86 7.51 5.92 14.56
CA GLN A 86 8.63 6.17 15.46
C GLN A 86 9.96 5.73 14.82
N ALA A 87 9.98 4.60 14.14
CA ALA A 87 11.14 4.14 13.39
C ALA A 87 11.62 5.14 12.32
N ILE A 88 10.68 5.73 11.58
CA ILE A 88 10.99 6.77 10.60
C ILE A 88 11.59 8.01 11.29
N LEU A 89 11.05 8.40 12.44
CA LEU A 89 11.55 9.56 13.20
C LEU A 89 12.91 9.32 13.86
N ASP A 90 13.19 8.09 14.31
CA ASP A 90 14.41 7.73 15.03
C ASP A 90 15.62 7.53 14.11
N GLY A 91 15.42 6.99 12.90
CA GLY A 91 16.53 6.62 12.02
C GLY A 91 16.20 6.59 10.53
N GLY A 92 14.95 6.88 10.13
CA GLY A 92 14.58 7.04 8.74
C GLY A 92 14.95 8.42 8.19
N GLU A 93 14.88 8.58 6.88
CA GLU A 93 14.83 9.95 6.34
C GLU A 93 13.42 10.47 6.57
N ARG A 94 13.25 11.76 6.85
CA ARG A 94 11.90 12.37 6.96
C ARG A 94 11.09 12.22 5.68
N SER A 95 11.75 11.99 4.55
CA SER A 95 11.14 11.62 3.27
C SER A 95 10.38 10.28 3.32
N ASP A 96 10.62 9.41 4.31
CA ASP A 96 9.87 8.16 4.55
C ASP A 96 8.46 8.42 5.11
N LEU A 97 8.19 9.60 5.70
CA LEU A 97 6.88 9.90 6.26
C LEU A 97 5.77 9.90 5.20
N SER A 98 6.08 10.24 3.93
CA SER A 98 5.12 10.14 2.83
C SER A 98 4.68 8.70 2.55
N LEU A 99 5.57 7.71 2.73
CA LEU A 99 5.22 6.30 2.60
C LEU A 99 4.25 5.86 3.71
N LEU A 100 4.46 6.35 4.93
CA LEU A 100 3.55 6.10 6.04
C LEU A 100 2.19 6.76 5.81
N VAL A 101 2.15 8.03 5.36
CA VAL A 101 0.88 8.70 5.03
C VAL A 101 0.13 7.93 3.94
N GLY A 102 0.84 7.48 2.89
CA GLY A 102 0.25 6.63 1.85
C GLY A 102 -0.31 5.32 2.40
N ALA A 103 0.41 4.64 3.30
CA ALA A 103 -0.05 3.42 3.95
C ALA A 103 -1.31 3.63 4.81
N VAL A 104 -1.35 4.74 5.55
CA VAL A 104 -2.50 5.14 6.37
C VAL A 104 -3.70 5.45 5.47
N ALA A 105 -3.50 6.18 4.36
CA ALA A 105 -4.53 6.45 3.38
C ALA A 105 -5.15 5.17 2.80
N MET A 106 -4.31 4.20 2.40
CA MET A 106 -4.81 2.90 1.92
C MET A 106 -5.67 2.18 2.97
N LYS A 107 -5.33 2.28 4.26
CA LYS A 107 -6.13 1.68 5.34
C LYS A 107 -7.45 2.41 5.59
N VAL A 108 -7.45 3.74 5.49
CA VAL A 108 -8.70 4.53 5.54
C VAL A 108 -9.61 4.15 4.37
N ASP A 109 -9.08 4.07 3.15
CA ASP A 109 -9.83 3.68 1.95
C ASP A 109 -10.48 2.28 2.11
N ARG A 110 -9.78 1.35 2.78
CA ARG A 110 -10.28 0.00 3.11
C ARG A 110 -11.24 -0.03 4.31
N GLY A 111 -11.36 1.05 5.08
CA GLY A 111 -12.14 1.10 6.31
C GLY A 111 -11.53 0.31 7.47
N GLU A 112 -10.20 0.11 7.45
CA GLU A 112 -9.47 -0.65 8.48
C GLU A 112 -9.08 0.21 9.69
N ILE A 113 -9.07 1.55 9.54
CA ILE A 113 -8.77 2.50 10.61
C ILE A 113 -9.73 3.68 10.60
N THR A 114 -9.95 4.29 11.77
CA THR A 114 -10.84 5.43 11.99
C THR A 114 -10.09 6.76 12.00
N ALA A 115 -10.81 7.89 11.89
CA ALA A 115 -10.23 9.23 12.03
C ALA A 115 -9.46 9.40 13.36
N ALA A 116 -10.05 8.94 14.47
CA ALA A 116 -9.39 8.97 15.78
C ALA A 116 -8.07 8.18 15.83
N GLN A 117 -8.01 7.03 15.13
CA GLN A 117 -6.76 6.27 15.02
C GLN A 117 -5.72 7.00 14.15
N VAL A 118 -6.15 7.70 13.10
CA VAL A 118 -5.26 8.53 12.28
C VAL A 118 -4.72 9.71 13.08
N ASP A 119 -5.55 10.39 13.86
CA ASP A 119 -5.11 11.50 14.72
C ASP A 119 -4.15 11.04 15.82
N ALA A 120 -4.37 9.85 16.39
CA ALA A 120 -3.47 9.25 17.37
C ALA A 120 -2.06 8.97 16.81
N LEU A 121 -1.91 8.84 15.48
CA LEU A 121 -0.59 8.75 14.85
C LEU A 121 0.16 10.08 14.86
N GLN A 122 -0.49 11.21 15.13
CA GLN A 122 0.15 12.54 15.19
C GLN A 122 0.98 12.86 13.92
N LEU A 123 0.45 12.50 12.75
CA LEU A 123 1.15 12.69 11.47
C LEU A 123 1.35 14.16 11.12
N GLN A 124 0.53 15.08 11.66
CA GLN A 124 0.70 16.52 11.44
C GLN A 124 2.01 17.04 12.02
N ALA A 125 2.29 16.76 13.29
CA ALA A 125 3.53 17.16 13.93
C ALA A 125 4.77 16.60 13.19
N ALA A 126 4.62 15.44 12.53
CA ALA A 126 5.69 14.83 11.75
C ALA A 126 5.83 15.43 10.33
N CYS A 127 4.73 15.68 9.62
CA CYS A 127 4.72 16.13 8.22
C CYS A 127 4.82 17.65 8.03
N THR A 128 4.28 18.48 8.94
CA THR A 128 4.25 19.95 8.76
C THR A 128 5.15 20.68 9.74
N ASP A 129 5.20 20.24 10.99
CA ASP A 129 5.82 21.02 12.07
C ASP A 129 7.31 20.70 12.25
N SER A 130 7.81 19.77 11.43
CA SER A 130 9.14 19.19 11.57
C SER A 130 10.11 19.72 10.50
N PRO A 131 11.26 20.30 10.87
CA PRO A 131 12.26 20.79 9.91
C PRO A 131 12.70 19.71 8.92
N GLY A 132 12.62 19.97 7.61
CA GLY A 132 13.02 19.00 6.58
C GLY A 132 12.00 17.88 6.30
N ALA A 133 10.76 18.01 6.78
CA ALA A 133 9.67 17.20 6.27
C ALA A 133 9.44 17.52 4.77
N PRO A 134 9.23 16.52 3.90
CA PRO A 134 9.03 16.77 2.47
C PRO A 134 7.66 17.42 2.23
N ALA A 135 7.59 18.37 1.30
CA ALA A 135 6.33 19.04 0.93
C ALA A 135 5.21 18.04 0.57
N GLN A 136 5.58 16.92 -0.07
CA GLN A 136 4.67 15.83 -0.42
C GLN A 136 3.97 15.21 0.79
N CYS A 137 4.60 15.15 1.98
CA CYS A 137 3.98 14.61 3.20
C CYS A 137 2.82 15.49 3.66
N ALA A 138 3.02 16.80 3.67
CA ALA A 138 1.99 17.77 4.06
C ALA A 138 0.80 17.73 3.09
N GLU A 139 1.07 17.66 1.79
CA GLU A 139 0.02 17.56 0.75
C GLU A 139 -0.78 16.26 0.89
N GLN A 140 -0.11 15.11 1.02
CA GLN A 140 -0.78 13.82 1.21
C GLN A 140 -1.58 13.79 2.51
N LEU A 141 -1.06 14.38 3.60
CA LEU A 141 -1.77 14.47 4.87
C LEU A 141 -3.03 15.35 4.76
N GLN A 142 -2.96 16.45 4.00
CA GLN A 142 -4.13 17.29 3.75
C GLN A 142 -5.21 16.52 2.99
N ARG A 143 -4.85 15.76 1.95
CA ARG A 143 -5.79 14.91 1.20
C ARG A 143 -6.42 13.84 2.08
N LEU A 144 -5.61 13.17 2.92
CA LEU A 144 -6.09 12.19 3.89
C LEU A 144 -7.13 12.79 4.85
N ARG A 145 -6.88 13.98 5.37
CA ARG A 145 -7.80 14.68 6.28
C ARG A 145 -9.09 15.10 5.62
N GLN A 146 -8.99 15.62 4.40
CA GLN A 146 -10.17 15.95 3.61
C GLN A 146 -11.04 14.70 3.42
N ALA A 147 -10.45 13.58 3.02
CA ALA A 147 -11.16 12.32 2.87
C ALA A 147 -11.80 11.83 4.19
N LEU A 148 -11.13 12.01 5.33
CA LEU A 148 -11.69 11.67 6.65
C LEU A 148 -12.88 12.57 7.02
N GLN A 149 -12.80 13.87 6.77
CA GLN A 149 -13.90 14.82 7.00
C GLN A 149 -15.12 14.47 6.13
N GLU A 150 -14.89 14.11 4.87
CA GLU A 150 -15.95 13.66 3.95
C GLU A 150 -16.60 12.33 4.40
N LEU A 151 -15.91 11.49 5.17
CA LEU A 151 -16.50 10.27 5.75
C LEU A 151 -17.37 10.56 6.99
N GLU A 152 -17.05 11.63 7.73
CA GLU A 152 -17.76 12.06 8.93
C GLU A 152 -19.05 12.81 8.59
N ASP A 153 -19.10 13.58 7.51
CA ASP A 153 -20.30 14.29 7.07
C ASP A 153 -21.37 13.31 6.51
N PRO A 154 -22.54 13.16 7.14
CA PRO A 154 -23.60 12.30 6.64
C PRO A 154 -24.24 12.80 5.33
N SER A 155 -24.03 14.07 4.96
CA SER A 155 -24.49 14.68 3.70
C SER A 155 -23.64 14.26 2.50
N SER A 156 -22.33 14.03 2.70
CA SER A 156 -21.41 13.49 1.69
C SER A 156 -21.46 11.96 1.59
N ARG A 157 -22.09 11.27 2.55
CA ARG A 157 -22.36 9.82 2.46
C ARG A 157 -23.31 9.42 1.34
N VAL A 158 -23.92 10.38 0.63
CA VAL A 158 -24.92 10.12 -0.43
C VAL A 158 -24.32 9.38 -1.63
N LEU A 159 -22.99 9.36 -1.84
CA LEU A 159 -22.41 8.72 -3.03
C LEU A 159 -21.22 7.78 -2.78
N THR A 160 -20.94 7.32 -1.56
CA THR A 160 -19.97 6.23 -1.33
C THR A 160 -20.65 4.86 -1.39
N GLN A 161 -21.29 4.54 -2.52
CA GLN A 161 -21.88 3.22 -2.71
C GLN A 161 -20.76 2.19 -2.91
N LYS A 162 -20.45 1.43 -1.85
CA LYS A 162 -19.57 0.27 -1.95
C LYS A 162 -20.33 -0.83 -2.69
N SER A 163 -19.85 -1.19 -3.88
CA SER A 163 -20.40 -2.30 -4.66
C SER A 163 -19.36 -3.41 -4.79
N LYS A 164 -19.83 -4.65 -4.76
CA LYS A 164 -18.99 -5.84 -4.90
C LYS A 164 -19.45 -6.63 -6.11
N VAL A 165 -18.60 -6.72 -7.12
CA VAL A 165 -18.85 -7.54 -8.32
C VAL A 165 -18.13 -8.86 -8.13
N ARG A 166 -18.83 -9.97 -8.43
CA ARG A 166 -18.23 -11.30 -8.43
C ARG A 166 -18.41 -11.91 -9.81
N LEU A 167 -17.31 -12.41 -10.35
CA LEU A 167 -17.26 -13.21 -11.56
C LEU A 167 -16.73 -14.59 -11.19
N SER A 168 -17.29 -15.62 -11.80
CA SER A 168 -16.82 -16.99 -11.62
C SER A 168 -16.94 -17.71 -12.95
N ASP A 169 -15.96 -18.54 -13.24
CA ASP A 169 -16.01 -19.45 -14.39
C ASP A 169 -15.35 -20.78 -14.01
N ALA A 170 -15.66 -21.82 -14.77
CA ALA A 170 -15.07 -23.14 -14.58
C ALA A 170 -14.80 -23.81 -15.93
N SER A 171 -13.61 -24.39 -16.04
CA SER A 171 -13.26 -25.32 -17.10
C SER A 171 -13.43 -26.76 -16.61
N ALA A 172 -13.16 -27.75 -17.47
CA ALA A 172 -13.13 -29.15 -17.07
C ALA A 172 -12.09 -29.46 -15.96
N THR A 173 -11.11 -28.58 -15.74
CA THR A 173 -9.96 -28.85 -14.84
C THR A 173 -9.78 -27.82 -13.73
N ARG A 174 -10.40 -26.64 -13.83
CA ARG A 174 -10.16 -25.52 -12.93
C ARG A 174 -11.44 -24.73 -12.69
N ARG A 175 -11.58 -24.18 -11.49
CA ARG A 175 -12.55 -23.14 -11.16
C ARG A 175 -11.81 -21.86 -10.83
N VAL A 176 -12.27 -20.73 -11.37
CA VAL A 176 -11.70 -19.41 -11.08
C VAL A 176 -12.77 -18.46 -10.58
N GLU A 177 -12.39 -17.59 -9.66
CA GLU A 177 -13.26 -16.55 -9.11
C GLU A 177 -12.51 -15.23 -9.07
N ALA A 178 -13.18 -14.15 -9.47
CA ALA A 178 -12.69 -12.79 -9.34
C ALA A 178 -13.73 -11.97 -8.58
N THR A 179 -13.24 -11.21 -7.60
CA THR A 179 -14.07 -10.35 -6.77
C THR A 179 -13.49 -8.95 -6.80
N LEU A 180 -14.29 -7.99 -7.25
CA LEU A 180 -13.91 -6.58 -7.30
C LEU A 180 -14.74 -5.81 -6.27
N ALA A 181 -14.07 -5.05 -5.40
CA ALA A 181 -14.71 -4.05 -4.58
C ALA A 181 -14.54 -2.70 -5.26
N MET A 182 -15.66 -1.98 -5.44
CA MET A 182 -15.67 -0.67 -6.05
C MET A 182 -16.23 0.36 -5.09
N ARG A 183 -15.71 1.58 -5.18
CA ARG A 183 -16.18 2.72 -4.43
C ARG A 183 -16.58 3.81 -5.43
N THR A 184 -17.83 4.24 -5.36
CA THR A 184 -18.22 5.51 -6.00
C THR A 184 -17.62 6.64 -5.18
N ALA A 185 -16.94 7.57 -5.85
CA ALA A 185 -16.25 8.68 -5.23
C ALA A 185 -16.60 9.97 -5.99
N ASP A 186 -17.13 10.95 -5.26
CA ASP A 186 -17.35 12.31 -5.76
C ASP A 186 -16.06 13.15 -5.69
N ALA A 187 -15.10 12.67 -4.90
CA ALA A 187 -13.82 13.30 -4.61
C ALA A 187 -12.67 12.28 -4.74
N PRO A 188 -11.45 12.71 -5.08
CA PRO A 188 -10.30 11.82 -5.23
C PRO A 188 -10.02 11.04 -3.93
N ALA A 189 -9.59 9.77 -4.05
CA ALA A 189 -9.21 8.94 -2.91
C ALA A 189 -8.12 9.61 -2.06
N ALA A 190 -8.07 9.30 -0.75
CA ALA A 190 -7.00 9.77 0.14
C ALA A 190 -5.60 9.35 -0.38
N SER A 191 -5.54 8.20 -1.06
CA SER A 191 -4.36 7.66 -1.72
C SER A 191 -3.90 8.46 -2.96
N GLY A 192 -4.68 9.44 -3.41
CA GLY A 192 -4.34 10.30 -4.55
C GLY A 192 -4.52 9.64 -5.91
N VAL A 193 -5.21 8.51 -6.00
CA VAL A 193 -5.68 7.95 -7.27
C VAL A 193 -6.76 8.90 -7.81
N ALA A 194 -6.34 9.78 -8.71
CA ALA A 194 -7.25 10.64 -9.44
C ALA A 194 -7.95 9.79 -10.49
N CYS A 195 -9.27 9.67 -10.37
CA CYS A 195 -10.11 9.43 -11.54
C CYS A 195 -9.70 10.45 -12.61
N GLY A 196 -9.41 9.97 -13.82
CA GLY A 196 -8.62 10.63 -14.88
C GLY A 196 -9.06 12.01 -15.38
N GLY A 197 -9.85 12.78 -14.62
CA GLY A 197 -10.10 14.21 -14.84
C GLY A 197 -11.43 14.53 -15.50
N THR A 198 -12.28 13.53 -15.80
CA THR A 198 -13.41 13.74 -16.73
C THR A 198 -14.79 13.43 -16.16
N THR A 199 -14.93 12.48 -15.22
CA THR A 199 -16.23 12.10 -14.64
C THR A 199 -16.22 12.14 -13.11
N SER A 200 -17.10 12.96 -12.53
CA SER A 200 -17.50 12.89 -11.12
C SER A 200 -19.04 12.74 -11.08
N PRO A 201 -19.58 11.70 -10.42
CA PRO A 201 -18.88 10.66 -9.65
C PRO A 201 -18.14 9.64 -10.53
N CYS A 202 -16.99 9.16 -10.05
CA CYS A 202 -16.27 8.03 -10.64
C CYS A 202 -16.37 6.78 -9.75
N ARG A 203 -16.21 5.59 -10.33
CA ARG A 203 -16.26 4.30 -9.62
C ARG A 203 -14.91 3.61 -9.69
N GLU A 204 -14.06 3.83 -8.68
CA GLU A 204 -12.74 3.19 -8.61
C GLU A 204 -12.83 1.74 -8.08
N VAL A 205 -11.91 0.89 -8.53
CA VAL A 205 -11.66 -0.43 -7.94
C VAL A 205 -10.72 -0.28 -6.76
N THR A 206 -11.22 -0.49 -5.55
CA THR A 206 -10.43 -0.39 -4.31
C THR A 206 -9.79 -1.71 -3.90
N HIS A 207 -10.30 -2.83 -4.43
CA HIS A 207 -9.77 -4.15 -4.14
C HIS A 207 -10.07 -5.14 -5.26
N LEU A 208 -9.10 -6.00 -5.56
CA LEU A 208 -9.25 -7.16 -6.43
C LEU A 208 -8.76 -8.41 -5.70
N GLU A 209 -9.65 -9.39 -5.56
CA GLU A 209 -9.35 -10.71 -5.05
C GLU A 209 -9.52 -11.73 -6.19
N LEU A 210 -8.53 -12.60 -6.36
CA LEU A 210 -8.55 -13.69 -7.32
C LEU A 210 -8.43 -15.02 -6.57
N ARG A 211 -9.17 -16.03 -7.02
CA ARG A 211 -9.06 -17.40 -6.51
C ARG A 211 -8.99 -18.41 -7.64
N VAL A 212 -8.20 -19.47 -7.44
CA VAL A 212 -8.16 -20.66 -8.30
C VAL A 212 -8.44 -21.88 -7.42
N ASP A 213 -9.46 -22.66 -7.75
CA ASP A 213 -9.92 -23.82 -6.99
C ASP A 213 -10.15 -23.49 -5.50
N GLY A 214 -10.69 -22.30 -5.24
CA GLY A 214 -10.95 -21.77 -3.89
C GLY A 214 -9.73 -21.19 -3.17
N GLN A 215 -8.51 -21.42 -3.67
CA GLN A 215 -7.28 -20.90 -3.08
C GLN A 215 -7.04 -19.44 -3.51
N PRO A 216 -6.71 -18.54 -2.58
CA PRO A 216 -6.43 -17.14 -2.91
C PRO A 216 -5.13 -17.01 -3.70
N VAL A 217 -5.17 -16.20 -4.75
CA VAL A 217 -4.00 -15.82 -5.55
C VAL A 217 -3.51 -14.45 -5.06
N PRO A 218 -2.22 -14.28 -4.74
CA PRO A 218 -1.67 -12.97 -4.39
C PRO A 218 -1.82 -11.97 -5.55
N VAL A 219 -2.41 -10.81 -5.26
CA VAL A 219 -2.64 -9.72 -6.22
C VAL A 219 -1.94 -8.45 -5.72
N ALA A 220 -0.98 -7.94 -6.49
CA ALA A 220 -0.32 -6.66 -6.19
C ALA A 220 -1.28 -5.48 -6.44
N TYR A 221 -1.17 -4.41 -5.66
CA TYR A 221 -2.03 -3.23 -5.80
C TYR A 221 -1.93 -2.60 -7.21
N SER A 222 -0.74 -2.62 -7.81
CA SER A 222 -0.50 -2.18 -9.20
C SER A 222 -1.36 -2.88 -10.25
N VAL A 223 -1.94 -4.05 -9.93
CA VAL A 223 -2.81 -4.78 -10.85
C VAL A 223 -4.14 -4.03 -11.09
N TYR A 224 -4.65 -3.34 -10.07
CA TYR A 224 -5.99 -2.74 -10.10
C TYR A 224 -6.03 -1.25 -9.69
N ARG A 225 -4.90 -0.65 -9.33
CA ARG A 225 -4.80 0.74 -8.83
C ARG A 225 -5.45 1.78 -9.74
N ASP A 226 -5.39 1.58 -11.04
CA ASP A 226 -5.84 2.52 -12.08
C ASP A 226 -7.11 2.03 -12.79
N LEU A 227 -7.85 1.11 -12.18
CA LEU A 227 -9.13 0.65 -12.70
C LEU A 227 -10.27 1.51 -12.13
N PHE A 228 -10.97 2.20 -13.02
CA PHE A 228 -12.11 3.05 -12.72
C PHE A 228 -13.21 2.93 -13.79
N ASP A 229 -14.46 3.19 -13.38
CA ASP A 229 -15.65 3.19 -14.23
C ASP A 229 -15.83 1.91 -15.05
N LEU A 230 -15.60 0.78 -14.37
CA LEU A 230 -15.80 -0.54 -14.97
C LEU A 230 -17.27 -0.74 -15.35
N HIS A 231 -17.52 -1.01 -16.63
CA HIS A 231 -18.85 -1.27 -17.16
C HIS A 231 -18.99 -2.68 -17.76
N ARG A 232 -17.87 -3.38 -17.99
CA ARG A 232 -17.87 -4.79 -18.41
C ARG A 232 -16.70 -5.53 -17.80
N GLY A 233 -16.94 -6.80 -17.43
CA GLY A 233 -15.90 -7.72 -17.01
C GLY A 233 -16.26 -9.14 -17.41
N THR A 234 -15.29 -9.89 -17.91
CA THR A 234 -15.43 -11.32 -18.21
C THR A 234 -14.28 -12.08 -17.59
N LEU A 235 -14.59 -13.23 -17.01
CA LEU A 235 -13.61 -14.15 -16.47
C LEU A 235 -13.69 -15.46 -17.26
N LYS A 236 -12.55 -15.96 -17.71
CA LYS A 236 -12.44 -17.25 -18.40
C LYS A 236 -11.47 -18.16 -17.65
N ALA A 237 -11.92 -19.37 -17.36
CA ALA A 237 -11.09 -20.43 -16.83
C ALA A 237 -10.32 -21.12 -17.97
N ASP A 238 -9.04 -21.41 -17.76
CA ASP A 238 -8.27 -22.31 -18.62
C ASP A 238 -7.51 -23.36 -17.78
N ALA A 239 -6.72 -24.21 -18.42
CA ALA A 239 -5.95 -25.24 -17.71
C ALA A 239 -4.83 -24.67 -16.82
N GLY A 240 -4.31 -23.49 -17.17
CA GLY A 240 -3.23 -22.79 -16.48
C GLY A 240 -3.70 -21.85 -15.36
N GLY A 241 -4.99 -21.49 -15.34
CA GLY A 241 -5.57 -20.59 -14.36
C GLY A 241 -6.75 -19.83 -14.93
N GLY A 242 -6.63 -18.50 -15.01
CA GLY A 242 -7.70 -17.65 -15.51
C GLY A 242 -7.23 -16.40 -16.25
N VAL A 243 -8.14 -15.88 -17.08
CA VAL A 243 -8.01 -14.60 -17.77
C VAL A 243 -9.19 -13.73 -17.38
N LEU A 244 -8.90 -12.61 -16.72
CA LEU A 244 -9.87 -11.57 -16.36
C LEU A 244 -9.71 -10.41 -17.34
N ASP A 245 -10.69 -10.23 -18.22
CA ASP A 245 -10.79 -9.05 -19.09
C ASP A 245 -11.76 -8.05 -18.48
N LEU A 246 -11.34 -6.80 -18.33
CA LEU A 246 -12.10 -5.69 -17.76
C LEU A 246 -12.13 -4.54 -18.76
N GLN A 247 -13.27 -3.85 -18.84
CA GLN A 247 -13.45 -2.67 -19.68
C GLN A 247 -13.98 -1.53 -18.81
N GLY A 248 -13.32 -0.38 -18.89
CA GLY A 248 -13.64 0.80 -18.08
C GLY A 248 -13.37 2.10 -18.81
N GLY A 249 -13.47 3.19 -18.06
CA GLY A 249 -13.36 4.56 -18.56
C GLY A 249 -14.62 5.06 -19.29
N ASP A 250 -14.62 6.35 -19.63
CA ASP A 250 -15.67 7.00 -20.39
C ASP A 250 -15.15 7.48 -21.75
N ALA A 251 -15.93 7.26 -22.80
CA ALA A 251 -15.70 7.72 -24.17
C ALA A 251 -14.22 7.69 -24.61
N SER A 252 -13.58 8.86 -24.68
CA SER A 252 -12.19 9.05 -25.13
C SER A 252 -11.12 8.47 -24.19
N GLU A 253 -11.50 8.15 -22.96
CA GLU A 253 -10.63 7.56 -21.94
C GLU A 253 -10.99 6.09 -21.69
N SER A 254 -11.77 5.47 -22.59
CA SER A 254 -12.07 4.04 -22.50
C SER A 254 -10.80 3.21 -22.64
N TYR A 255 -10.74 2.13 -21.88
CA TYR A 255 -9.61 1.21 -21.87
C TYR A 255 -10.08 -0.23 -21.65
N ASN A 256 -9.27 -1.17 -22.12
CA ASN A 256 -9.40 -2.58 -21.77
C ASN A 256 -8.19 -3.02 -20.95
N VAL A 257 -8.41 -3.81 -19.90
CA VAL A 257 -7.36 -4.47 -19.15
C VAL A 257 -7.56 -5.97 -19.18
N ARG A 258 -6.50 -6.70 -19.52
CA ARG A 258 -6.41 -8.16 -19.43
C ARG A 258 -5.45 -8.54 -18.32
N ILE A 259 -5.93 -9.29 -17.34
CA ILE A 259 -5.14 -9.83 -16.23
C ILE A 259 -5.09 -11.35 -16.38
N ARG A 260 -3.88 -11.88 -16.57
CA ARG A 260 -3.64 -13.33 -16.63
C ARG A 260 -3.08 -13.79 -15.29
N PHE A 261 -3.58 -14.91 -14.77
CA PHE A 261 -3.13 -15.45 -13.49
C PHE A 261 -3.19 -16.97 -13.47
N ASP A 262 -2.36 -17.57 -12.63
CA ASP A 262 -2.36 -19.00 -12.33
C ASP A 262 -2.75 -19.24 -10.86
N ALA A 263 -2.68 -20.50 -10.41
CA ALA A 263 -3.00 -20.86 -9.03
C ALA A 263 -2.04 -20.27 -7.98
N GLN A 264 -0.91 -19.68 -8.39
CA GLN A 264 0.14 -19.19 -7.49
C GLN A 264 0.29 -17.66 -7.53
N ARG A 265 -0.01 -17.00 -8.65
CA ARG A 265 0.23 -15.57 -8.84
C ARG A 265 -0.53 -14.97 -10.02
N VAL A 266 -0.58 -13.64 -10.05
CA VAL A 266 -0.77 -12.89 -11.29
C VAL A 266 0.46 -13.04 -12.17
N LEU A 267 0.26 -13.29 -13.47
CA LEU A 267 1.31 -13.48 -14.48
C LEU A 267 1.56 -12.19 -15.26
N SER A 268 0.51 -11.55 -15.73
CA SER A 268 0.62 -10.30 -16.47
C SER A 268 -0.64 -9.44 -16.37
N ARG A 269 -0.43 -8.15 -16.59
CA ARG A 269 -1.47 -7.14 -16.82
C ARG A 269 -1.17 -6.45 -18.13
N GLN A 270 -2.10 -6.50 -19.06
CA GLN A 270 -2.02 -5.81 -20.34
C GLN A 270 -3.14 -4.77 -20.40
N MET A 271 -2.82 -3.56 -20.83
CA MET A 271 -3.78 -2.47 -21.03
C MET A 271 -3.80 -2.10 -22.51
N TYR A 272 -4.99 -1.93 -23.07
CA TYR A 272 -5.22 -1.64 -24.49
C TYR A 272 -6.02 -0.35 -24.66
N VAL A 273 -5.83 0.31 -25.81
CA VAL A 273 -6.58 1.52 -26.17
C VAL A 273 -8.06 1.20 -26.39
N GLY A 274 -8.93 2.02 -25.81
CA GLY A 274 -10.33 2.05 -26.18
C GLY A 274 -11.05 0.74 -25.89
N THR A 275 -11.94 0.35 -26.82
CA THR A 275 -12.76 -0.86 -26.72
C THR A 275 -12.20 -2.03 -27.54
N ALA A 276 -11.20 -1.78 -28.39
CA ALA A 276 -10.50 -2.83 -29.15
C ALA A 276 -9.41 -3.50 -28.28
N GLN A 277 -9.18 -4.79 -28.50
CA GLN A 277 -8.13 -5.55 -27.78
C GLN A 277 -6.82 -5.67 -28.58
N ASP A 278 -6.67 -4.84 -29.61
CA ASP A 278 -5.61 -5.02 -30.62
C ASP A 278 -4.46 -4.03 -30.44
N ASP A 279 -4.72 -2.88 -29.80
CA ASP A 279 -3.75 -1.81 -29.58
C ASP A 279 -3.21 -1.83 -28.14
N LEU A 280 -2.17 -2.63 -27.90
CA LEU A 280 -1.51 -2.74 -26.60
C LEU A 280 -0.80 -1.43 -26.23
N LEU A 281 -1.22 -0.79 -25.14
CA LEU A 281 -0.60 0.41 -24.57
C LEU A 281 0.51 0.08 -23.56
N GLN A 282 0.24 -0.89 -22.70
CA GLN A 282 1.12 -1.23 -21.60
C GLN A 282 1.03 -2.71 -21.30
N GLU A 283 2.18 -3.32 -21.03
CA GLU A 283 2.28 -4.65 -20.46
C GLU A 283 3.14 -4.60 -19.19
N THR A 284 2.64 -5.23 -18.14
CA THR A 284 3.38 -5.48 -16.91
C THR A 284 3.41 -6.98 -16.68
N VAL A 285 4.61 -7.57 -16.66
CA VAL A 285 4.83 -8.98 -16.32
C VAL A 285 5.25 -9.09 -14.87
N TYR A 286 4.57 -9.98 -14.13
CA TYR A 286 4.80 -10.18 -12.71
C TYR A 286 5.66 -11.42 -12.49
N HIS A 287 6.80 -11.23 -11.82
CA HIS A 287 7.73 -12.30 -11.52
C HIS A 287 7.66 -12.67 -10.04
N LYS A 288 7.79 -13.97 -9.76
CA LYS A 288 8.05 -14.46 -8.42
C LYS A 288 9.52 -14.21 -8.19
N VAL A 289 9.85 -13.37 -7.22
CA VAL A 289 11.24 -13.22 -6.81
C VAL A 289 11.56 -14.35 -5.84
N ILE A 290 12.44 -15.25 -6.26
CA ILE A 290 12.95 -16.34 -5.43
C ILE A 290 14.26 -15.82 -4.83
N TYR A 291 14.36 -15.84 -3.51
CA TYR A 291 15.58 -15.48 -2.80
C TYR A 291 16.22 -16.78 -2.32
N GLU A 292 17.46 -17.01 -2.77
CA GLU A 292 18.34 -18.09 -2.28
C GLU A 292 19.07 -17.64 -1.02
#